data_AF-A0A937TXV0-F1
#
_entry.id   AF-A0A937TXV0-F1
#
_cell.length_a   1.000
_cell.length_b   1.000
_cell.length_c   1.000
_cell.angle_alpha   90.00
_cell.angle_beta   90.00
_cell.angle_gamma   90.00
#
_symmetry.space_group_name_H-M   'P 1'
#
loop_
_entity.id
_entity.type
_entity.pdbx_description
1 polymer ?
#
loop_
_entity_poly.entity_id
_entity_poly.type
_entity_poly.pdbx_seq_one_letter_code
_entity_poly.pdbx_strand_id
1 'polypeptide(L)'
;SLCAEANNINRLGLQARQVTSDAALDNPHLVAIQHSYVDKVLAETAQFGNVIYEIANETGGRRWVANLIDYIHNHPTHPSRLVSAGEQTSAFDPRTGKNDIVVKHRGKGGLYATDADVRNHHASLLSFRVGKPVTHNEYFLYANRSTDDVNFPRKMMWADFTAGGHSNFYDFAFWRGTGQTINDGLPSRSPPPQILLGARHLLDFLSAGKVEFWKMTPHDQLASVKAKGESHIFTLAQPAEQYVCYILGDGPATVTLHLRQGLFTARWYDPKSGRFLAQPSQTQGPGPAVFQSPPFAHDIVLYVFRSEP
;
A
#
# COMPACT_ATOMS: atom_id res chain seq x y z
N SER A 1 10.98 -20.40 21.54
CA SER A 1 10.83 -19.73 22.86
C SER A 1 12.18 -19.16 23.26
N LEU A 2 12.27 -17.90 23.72
CA LEU A 2 13.49 -17.31 24.31
C LEU A 2 14.05 -18.11 25.50
N CYS A 3 13.25 -19.05 26.02
CA CYS A 3 13.56 -19.88 27.18
C CYS A 3 14.01 -21.31 26.83
N ALA A 4 14.09 -21.68 25.54
CA ALA A 4 14.73 -22.94 25.19
C ALA A 4 16.25 -22.79 25.41
N GLU A 5 16.89 -23.74 26.10
CA GLU A 5 18.35 -23.72 26.30
C GLU A 5 19.10 -23.57 24.97
N ALA A 6 18.56 -24.14 23.89
CA ALA A 6 19.07 -24.00 22.52
C ALA A 6 18.99 -22.56 21.94
N ASN A 7 18.11 -21.71 22.46
CA ASN A 7 17.91 -20.32 21.99
C ASN A 7 18.52 -19.26 22.93
N ASN A 8 19.03 -19.63 24.11
CA ASN A 8 19.73 -18.73 25.04
C ASN A 8 21.25 -18.82 24.86
N ILE A 9 21.71 -18.62 23.63
CA ILE A 9 23.12 -18.80 23.22
C ILE A 9 24.08 -17.93 24.06
N ASN A 10 23.59 -16.79 24.56
CA ASN A 10 24.39 -15.82 25.31
C ASN A 10 24.21 -15.88 26.84
N ARG A 11 23.47 -16.86 27.37
CA ARG A 11 23.19 -16.98 28.83
C ARG A 11 22.67 -15.68 29.45
N LEU A 12 21.66 -15.06 28.83
CA LEU A 12 21.12 -13.75 29.20
C LEU A 12 20.40 -13.69 30.57
N GLY A 13 20.50 -14.74 31.39
CA GLY A 13 19.92 -14.79 32.74
C GLY A 13 18.39 -14.80 32.81
N LEU A 14 17.69 -14.94 31.68
CA LEU A 14 16.23 -14.95 31.61
C LEU A 14 15.67 -16.31 32.08
N GLN A 15 14.76 -16.31 33.07
CA GLN A 15 14.09 -17.53 33.56
C GLN A 15 12.66 -17.66 33.02
N ALA A 16 12.25 -18.89 32.66
CA ALA A 16 10.99 -19.17 31.98
C ALA A 16 9.71 -18.69 32.71
N ARG A 17 9.77 -18.47 34.02
CA ARG A 17 8.63 -18.01 34.85
C ARG A 17 8.52 -16.48 34.97
N GLN A 18 9.44 -15.71 34.38
CA GLN A 18 9.49 -14.23 34.49
C GLN A 18 8.87 -13.48 33.31
N VAL A 19 8.33 -14.18 32.30
CA VAL A 19 7.82 -13.53 31.08
C VAL A 19 6.32 -13.80 30.97
N THR A 20 5.51 -12.85 31.42
CA THR A 20 4.04 -12.91 31.29
C THR A 20 3.50 -11.81 30.36
N SER A 21 4.01 -11.78 29.13
CA SER A 21 3.41 -11.16 27.94
C SER A 21 3.20 -9.62 27.89
N ASP A 22 2.74 -9.15 26.73
CA ASP A 22 3.03 -7.86 26.05
C ASP A 22 4.55 -7.56 25.93
N ALA A 23 5.29 -8.65 25.69
CA ALA A 23 6.74 -8.81 25.49
C ALA A 23 7.69 -8.31 26.60
N ALA A 24 7.16 -8.29 27.84
CA ALA A 24 7.81 -8.20 29.15
C ALA A 24 8.63 -6.93 29.44
N LEU A 25 7.98 -5.79 29.19
CA LEU A 25 8.39 -4.44 29.62
C LEU A 25 8.57 -4.27 31.13
N ASP A 26 8.01 -5.16 31.93
CA ASP A 26 8.12 -5.22 33.39
C ASP A 26 9.45 -5.82 33.87
N ASN A 27 10.24 -6.42 32.97
CA ASN A 27 11.58 -6.90 33.26
C ASN A 27 12.63 -5.88 32.75
N PRO A 28 13.21 -5.06 33.63
CA PRO A 28 14.14 -3.99 33.22
C PRO A 28 15.42 -4.55 32.56
N HIS A 29 15.87 -5.73 32.95
CA HIS A 29 17.04 -6.35 32.33
C HIS A 29 16.75 -6.80 30.89
N LEU A 30 15.57 -7.39 30.65
CA LEU A 30 15.14 -7.75 29.29
C LEU A 30 14.95 -6.50 28.42
N VAL A 31 14.34 -5.44 28.96
CA VAL A 31 14.16 -4.17 28.23
C VAL A 31 15.52 -3.58 27.85
N ALA A 32 16.50 -3.56 28.76
CA ALA A 32 17.85 -3.08 28.47
C ALA A 32 18.54 -3.87 27.35
N ILE A 33 18.35 -5.19 27.30
CA ILE A 33 18.85 -6.03 26.20
C ILE A 33 18.14 -5.69 24.89
N GLN A 34 16.81 -5.51 24.90
CA GLN A 34 16.04 -5.13 23.72
C GLN A 34 16.47 -3.76 23.18
N HIS A 35 16.64 -2.77 24.06
CA HIS A 35 17.16 -1.45 23.73
C HIS A 35 18.58 -1.51 23.18
N SER A 36 19.48 -2.29 23.81
CA SER A 36 20.84 -2.46 23.30
C SER A 36 20.89 -3.09 21.91
N TYR A 37 19.97 -4.01 21.60
CA TYR A 37 19.81 -4.55 20.25
C TYR A 37 19.35 -3.46 19.27
N VAL A 38 18.35 -2.67 19.64
CA VAL A 38 17.88 -1.54 18.82
C VAL A 38 19.00 -0.53 18.59
N ASP A 39 19.77 -0.15 19.61
CA ASP A 39 20.91 0.76 19.48
C ASP A 39 21.93 0.23 18.47
N LYS A 40 22.24 -1.08 18.55
CA LYS A 40 23.15 -1.72 17.62
C LYS A 40 22.62 -1.67 16.20
N VAL A 41 21.34 -2.01 15.99
CA VAL A 41 20.71 -1.93 14.66
C VAL A 41 20.81 -0.50 14.13
N LEU A 42 20.36 0.49 14.91
CA LEU A 42 20.37 1.90 14.52
C LEU A 42 21.78 2.40 14.18
N ALA A 43 22.80 1.99 14.95
CA ALA A 43 24.19 2.35 14.70
C ALA A 43 24.72 1.75 13.39
N GLU A 44 24.49 0.46 13.16
CA GLU A 44 24.94 -0.24 11.95
C GLU A 44 24.26 0.28 10.69
N THR A 45 22.98 0.68 10.81
CA THR A 45 22.20 1.19 9.69
C THR A 45 22.28 2.71 9.55
N ALA A 46 23.01 3.41 10.43
CA ALA A 46 23.01 4.86 10.52
C ALA A 46 23.44 5.53 9.21
N GLN A 47 24.41 4.95 8.52
CA GLN A 47 24.96 5.48 7.26
C GLN A 47 24.02 5.34 6.06
N PHE A 48 22.96 4.54 6.17
CA PHE A 48 22.04 4.28 5.07
C PHE A 48 20.80 5.19 5.15
N GLY A 49 20.58 5.98 4.10
CA GLY A 49 19.43 6.87 3.96
C GLY A 49 18.13 6.17 3.52
N ASN A 50 18.19 4.87 3.23
CA ASN A 50 17.12 4.07 2.64
C ASN A 50 16.57 2.99 3.61
N VAL A 51 16.59 3.27 4.92
CA VAL A 51 16.14 2.34 5.96
C VAL A 51 14.87 2.85 6.64
N ILE A 52 13.85 2.00 6.64
CA ILE A 52 12.59 2.16 7.39
C ILE A 52 12.54 1.03 8.41
N TYR A 53 12.21 1.34 9.67
CA TYR A 53 12.13 0.32 10.72
C TYR A 53 10.69 -0.11 10.93
N GLU A 54 10.39 -1.37 10.62
CA GLU A 54 9.15 -2.02 11.02
C GLU A 54 9.37 -2.75 12.35
N ILE A 55 8.77 -2.25 13.44
CA ILE A 55 9.01 -2.81 14.78
C ILE A 55 8.59 -4.26 14.88
N ALA A 56 7.46 -4.60 14.25
CA ALA A 56 6.99 -5.98 14.17
C ALA A 56 5.91 -6.15 13.09
N ASN A 57 5.85 -7.36 12.57
CA ASN A 57 4.82 -7.86 11.66
C ASN A 57 3.86 -8.80 12.40
N GLU A 58 2.55 -8.55 12.31
CA GLU A 58 1.47 -9.43 12.83
C GLU A 58 1.62 -9.93 14.29
N THR A 59 2.26 -9.14 15.15
CA THR A 59 2.50 -9.55 16.55
C THR A 59 1.40 -9.06 17.49
N GLY A 60 1.23 -9.75 18.62
CA GLY A 60 0.72 -9.13 19.86
C GLY A 60 1.83 -8.34 20.57
N GLY A 61 1.57 -7.66 21.69
CA GLY A 61 2.61 -6.83 22.32
C GLY A 61 2.49 -5.33 22.05
N ARG A 62 1.26 -4.80 22.03
CA ARG A 62 0.98 -3.39 21.68
C ARG A 62 1.76 -2.37 22.53
N ARG A 63 1.93 -2.62 23.83
CA ARG A 63 2.72 -1.72 24.70
C ARG A 63 4.20 -1.78 24.38
N TRP A 64 4.70 -2.96 24.02
CA TRP A 64 6.08 -3.16 23.63
C TRP A 64 6.39 -2.48 22.29
N VAL A 65 5.49 -2.60 21.31
CA VAL A 65 5.60 -1.86 20.04
C VAL A 65 5.66 -0.36 20.30
N ALA A 66 4.73 0.17 21.09
CA ALA A 66 4.72 1.60 21.45
C ALA A 66 6.03 2.03 22.16
N ASN A 67 6.52 1.23 23.11
CA ASN A 67 7.78 1.48 23.81
C ASN A 67 8.98 1.56 22.85
N LEU A 68 9.07 0.66 21.86
CA LEU A 68 10.17 0.70 20.89
C LEU A 68 10.06 1.85 19.89
N ILE A 69 8.85 2.22 19.45
CA ILE A 69 8.62 3.42 18.65
C ILE A 69 9.11 4.66 19.43
N ASP A 70 8.64 4.81 20.67
CA ASP A 70 9.05 5.90 21.55
C ASP A 70 10.57 5.91 21.77
N TYR A 71 11.17 4.76 21.99
CA TYR A 71 12.61 4.64 22.20
C TYR A 71 13.41 5.12 20.98
N ILE A 72 13.02 4.71 19.76
CA ILE A 72 13.70 5.13 18.53
C ILE A 72 13.54 6.64 18.29
N HIS A 73 12.32 7.18 18.43
CA HIS A 73 12.07 8.61 18.23
C HIS A 73 12.81 9.51 19.23
N ASN A 74 12.98 9.04 20.47
CA ASN A 74 13.72 9.76 21.50
C ASN A 74 15.22 9.42 21.53
N HIS A 75 15.71 8.56 20.63
CA HIS A 75 17.12 8.18 20.62
C HIS A 75 17.99 9.38 20.21
N PRO A 76 19.01 9.78 21.00
CA PRO A 76 19.70 11.06 20.85
C PRO A 76 20.39 11.26 19.50
N THR A 77 20.81 10.18 18.85
CA THR A 77 21.53 10.22 17.56
C THR A 77 20.65 9.84 16.35
N HIS A 78 19.42 9.40 16.57
CA HIS A 78 18.57 8.85 15.50
C HIS A 78 17.09 9.33 15.52
N PRO A 79 16.79 10.59 15.91
CA PRO A 79 15.40 11.01 16.15
C PRO A 79 14.54 11.11 14.88
N SER A 80 15.15 11.16 13.69
CA SER A 80 14.44 11.42 12.41
C SER A 80 14.18 10.16 11.58
N ARG A 81 14.27 8.97 12.17
CA ARG A 81 14.06 7.71 11.44
C ARG A 81 12.57 7.43 11.28
N LEU A 82 12.18 6.99 10.08
CA LEU A 82 10.83 6.51 9.82
C LEU A 82 10.61 5.16 10.50
N VAL A 83 9.59 5.10 11.35
CA VAL A 83 9.19 3.91 12.09
C VAL A 83 7.77 3.52 11.72
N SER A 84 7.58 2.26 11.38
CA SER A 84 6.28 1.64 11.14
C SER A 84 6.05 0.48 12.10
N ALA A 85 4.80 0.04 12.19
CA ALA A 85 4.44 -1.21 12.83
C ALA A 85 3.27 -1.81 12.06
N GLY A 86 3.30 -3.13 11.84
CA GLY A 86 2.20 -3.88 11.23
C GLY A 86 0.87 -3.65 11.94
N GLU A 87 -0.25 -3.96 11.26
CA GLU A 87 -1.59 -3.71 11.80
C GLU A 87 -1.79 -4.40 13.17
N GLN A 88 -2.26 -3.65 14.17
CA GLN A 88 -2.47 -4.13 15.54
C GLN A 88 -3.98 -4.14 15.88
N THR A 89 -4.50 -5.23 16.46
CA THR A 89 -5.92 -5.35 16.85
C THR A 89 -6.19 -4.74 18.23
N SER A 90 -5.87 -3.45 18.47
CA SER A 90 -6.03 -2.84 19.79
C SER A 90 -6.09 -1.29 19.81
N ALA A 91 -6.39 -0.70 20.98
CA ALA A 91 -6.47 0.75 21.22
C ALA A 91 -5.16 1.56 21.00
N PHE A 92 -4.04 0.90 20.67
CA PHE A 92 -2.82 1.55 20.17
C PHE A 92 -2.72 1.31 18.68
N ASP A 93 -3.78 1.76 18.02
CA ASP A 93 -3.97 1.69 16.60
C ASP A 93 -2.77 2.37 15.90
N PRO A 94 -2.12 1.77 14.89
CA PRO A 94 -1.10 2.48 14.10
C PRO A 94 -1.64 3.80 13.52
N ARG A 95 -2.95 3.96 13.43
CA ARG A 95 -3.59 5.22 13.07
C ARG A 95 -3.47 6.31 14.16
N THR A 96 -3.54 5.95 15.43
CA THR A 96 -3.49 6.90 16.56
C THR A 96 -2.15 6.88 17.32
N GLY A 97 -1.28 5.90 17.05
CA GLY A 97 0.04 5.75 17.67
C GLY A 97 1.06 6.78 17.20
N LYS A 98 2.32 6.65 17.62
CA LYS A 98 3.40 7.55 17.21
C LYS A 98 4.16 7.12 15.94
N ASN A 99 3.91 5.92 15.43
CA ASN A 99 4.49 5.44 14.16
C ASN A 99 4.26 6.46 13.03
N ASP A 100 5.22 6.57 12.13
CA ASP A 100 5.22 7.51 11.02
C ASP A 100 4.37 7.00 9.85
N ILE A 101 4.31 5.68 9.66
CA ILE A 101 3.56 5.02 8.58
C ILE A 101 2.51 4.09 9.20
N VAL A 102 1.26 4.24 8.76
CA VAL A 102 0.17 3.32 9.11
C VAL A 102 0.28 2.10 8.23
N VAL A 103 0.52 0.93 8.82
CA VAL A 103 0.55 -0.32 8.08
C VAL A 103 -0.81 -0.99 8.18
N LYS A 104 -1.44 -1.21 7.03
CA LYS A 104 -2.69 -1.94 6.87
C LYS A 104 -2.40 -3.35 6.37
N HIS A 105 -2.98 -4.34 7.02
CA HIS A 105 -3.04 -5.73 6.57
C HIS A 105 -4.45 -6.00 6.00
N ARG A 106 -4.76 -7.25 5.71
CA ARG A 106 -6.08 -7.64 5.18
C ARG A 106 -7.18 -7.66 6.26
N GLY A 107 -6.84 -7.75 7.55
CA GLY A 107 -7.81 -8.07 8.61
C GLY A 107 -8.34 -9.51 8.52
N LYS A 108 -9.51 -9.81 9.14
CA LYS A 108 -10.12 -11.16 9.21
C LYS A 108 -10.62 -11.67 7.84
N GLY A 109 -9.68 -12.14 7.02
CA GLY A 109 -9.82 -13.08 5.90
C GLY A 109 -11.10 -13.04 5.03
N GLY A 110 -11.00 -12.43 3.85
CA GLY A 110 -11.98 -12.56 2.74
C GLY A 110 -11.29 -12.56 1.38
N LEU A 111 -11.62 -13.51 0.48
CA LEU A 111 -10.90 -13.78 -0.79
C LEU A 111 -10.58 -12.51 -1.58
N TYR A 112 -9.44 -12.51 -2.25
CA TYR A 112 -9.04 -11.46 -3.20
C TYR A 112 -9.11 -12.08 -4.59
N ALA A 113 -10.32 -12.14 -5.14
CA ALA A 113 -10.58 -12.86 -6.39
C ALA A 113 -11.38 -12.05 -7.40
N THR A 114 -12.11 -11.03 -6.97
CA THR A 114 -13.05 -10.30 -7.81
C THR A 114 -12.79 -8.79 -7.79
N ASP A 115 -13.34 -8.09 -8.78
CA ASP A 115 -13.28 -6.62 -8.83
C ASP A 115 -14.05 -5.97 -7.66
N ALA A 116 -15.07 -6.66 -7.13
CA ALA A 116 -15.75 -6.24 -5.90
C ALA A 116 -14.81 -6.27 -4.68
N ASP A 117 -13.87 -7.23 -4.61
CA ASP A 117 -12.87 -7.29 -3.54
C ASP A 117 -11.88 -6.13 -3.64
N VAL A 118 -11.48 -5.75 -4.86
CA VAL A 118 -10.65 -4.56 -5.11
C VAL A 118 -11.36 -3.29 -4.64
N ARG A 119 -12.66 -3.13 -4.94
CA ARG A 119 -13.46 -2.00 -4.46
C ARG A 119 -13.59 -1.97 -2.93
N ASN A 120 -13.91 -3.12 -2.32
CA ASN A 120 -13.99 -3.23 -0.87
C ASN A 120 -12.65 -2.90 -0.22
N HIS A 121 -11.55 -3.28 -0.88
CA HIS A 121 -10.21 -2.95 -0.44
C HIS A 121 -9.94 -1.44 -0.48
N HIS A 122 -10.22 -0.79 -1.61
CA HIS A 122 -10.10 0.66 -1.77
C HIS A 122 -10.84 1.39 -0.64
N ALA A 123 -12.12 1.05 -0.42
CA ALA A 123 -12.94 1.62 0.64
C ALA A 123 -12.36 1.36 2.04
N SER A 124 -11.78 0.17 2.27
CA SER A 124 -11.10 -0.14 3.51
C SER A 124 -9.87 0.75 3.72
N LEU A 125 -9.01 0.92 2.71
CA LEU A 125 -7.81 1.76 2.83
C LEU A 125 -8.15 3.24 3.11
N LEU A 126 -9.23 3.77 2.53
CA LEU A 126 -9.72 5.12 2.85
C LEU A 126 -9.96 5.32 4.36
N SER A 127 -10.47 4.30 5.06
CA SER A 127 -10.71 4.34 6.51
C SER A 127 -9.45 4.28 7.38
N PHE A 128 -8.29 4.00 6.78
CA PHE A 128 -7.00 3.97 7.47
C PHE A 128 -6.25 5.31 7.40
N ARG A 129 -6.75 6.28 6.61
CA ARG A 129 -6.11 7.58 6.45
C ARG A 129 -6.41 8.47 7.65
N VAL A 130 -5.33 8.89 8.31
CA VAL A 130 -5.39 9.67 9.56
C VAL A 130 -4.33 10.79 9.59
N GLY A 131 -4.04 11.36 8.42
CA GLY A 131 -2.99 12.39 8.29
C GLY A 131 -1.57 11.83 8.26
N LYS A 132 -1.43 10.51 8.12
CA LYS A 132 -0.14 9.81 7.95
C LYS A 132 -0.16 8.99 6.66
N PRO A 133 1.01 8.74 6.04
CA PRO A 133 1.13 7.75 4.97
C PRO A 133 0.57 6.40 5.41
N VAL A 134 -0.22 5.77 4.53
CA VAL A 134 -0.76 4.42 4.75
C VAL A 134 -0.09 3.49 3.76
N THR A 135 0.48 2.40 4.23
CA THR A 135 1.02 1.33 3.40
C THR A 135 0.24 0.04 3.61
N HIS A 136 -0.05 -0.65 2.53
CA HIS A 136 -0.70 -1.93 2.53
C HIS A 136 0.35 -3.02 2.34
N ASN A 137 0.67 -3.74 3.41
CA ASN A 137 1.89 -4.55 3.45
C ASN A 137 1.71 -5.99 2.94
N GLU A 138 0.47 -6.50 2.90
CA GLU A 138 0.25 -7.95 2.87
C GLU A 138 -0.84 -8.47 1.91
N TYR A 139 -1.37 -7.67 0.96
CA TYR A 139 -2.40 -8.24 0.07
C TYR A 139 -1.91 -9.39 -0.79
N PHE A 140 -0.66 -9.33 -1.24
CA PHE A 140 -0.20 -10.23 -2.28
C PHE A 140 -0.26 -11.69 -1.83
N LEU A 141 0.04 -11.98 -0.56
CA LEU A 141 -0.15 -13.29 0.05
C LEU A 141 -1.57 -13.83 -0.18
N TYR A 142 -2.56 -12.98 0.05
CA TYR A 142 -3.95 -13.38 0.02
C TYR A 142 -4.52 -13.42 -1.39
N ALA A 143 -4.10 -12.50 -2.26
CA ALA A 143 -4.38 -12.55 -3.69
C ALA A 143 -3.85 -13.87 -4.26
N ASN A 144 -2.59 -14.18 -3.98
CA ASN A 144 -1.94 -15.41 -4.41
C ASN A 144 -2.69 -16.68 -3.93
N ARG A 145 -3.25 -16.69 -2.72
CA ARG A 145 -4.09 -17.81 -2.25
C ARG A 145 -5.44 -17.89 -2.97
N SER A 146 -5.95 -16.77 -3.50
CA SER A 146 -7.36 -16.62 -3.89
C SER A 146 -7.61 -16.53 -5.40
N THR A 147 -6.60 -16.18 -6.21
CA THR A 147 -6.73 -15.98 -7.66
C THR A 147 -5.46 -16.34 -8.43
N ASP A 148 -5.63 -16.76 -9.69
CA ASP A 148 -4.56 -16.92 -10.69
C ASP A 148 -4.52 -15.76 -11.71
N ASP A 149 -5.38 -14.75 -11.54
CA ASP A 149 -5.39 -13.54 -12.37
C ASP A 149 -4.14 -12.69 -12.12
N VAL A 150 -3.21 -12.74 -13.08
CA VAL A 150 -1.97 -11.94 -13.08
C VAL A 150 -2.23 -10.42 -13.12
N ASN A 151 -3.45 -9.99 -13.43
CA ASN A 151 -3.83 -8.58 -13.40
C ASN A 151 -4.25 -8.11 -12.01
N PHE A 152 -4.70 -9.02 -11.15
CA PHE A 152 -5.22 -8.68 -9.82
C PHE A 152 -4.25 -7.84 -8.98
N PRO A 153 -2.94 -8.15 -8.91
CA PRO A 153 -1.99 -7.33 -8.15
C PRO A 153 -1.90 -5.89 -8.65
N ARG A 154 -1.94 -5.69 -9.97
CA ARG A 154 -1.94 -4.34 -10.57
C ARG A 154 -3.22 -3.59 -10.19
N LYS A 155 -4.39 -4.26 -10.25
CA LYS A 155 -5.67 -3.65 -9.85
C LYS A 155 -5.64 -3.17 -8.40
N MET A 156 -5.06 -3.97 -7.51
CA MET A 156 -4.86 -3.61 -6.10
C MET A 156 -3.92 -2.41 -5.94
N MET A 157 -2.81 -2.36 -6.67
CA MET A 157 -1.88 -1.22 -6.62
C MET A 157 -2.54 0.08 -7.03
N TRP A 158 -3.37 0.07 -8.08
CA TRP A 158 -4.11 1.25 -8.51
C TRP A 158 -5.22 1.64 -7.54
N ALA A 159 -5.93 0.66 -6.97
CA ALA A 159 -6.92 0.90 -5.93
C ALA A 159 -6.27 1.52 -4.68
N ASP A 160 -5.11 1.03 -4.25
CA ASP A 160 -4.37 1.59 -3.11
C ASP A 160 -3.87 3.00 -3.40
N PHE A 161 -3.26 3.19 -4.58
CA PHE A 161 -2.75 4.49 -5.01
C PHE A 161 -3.86 5.55 -5.08
N THR A 162 -5.00 5.21 -5.66
CA THR A 162 -6.13 6.16 -5.76
C THR A 162 -6.83 6.41 -4.42
N ALA A 163 -6.73 5.46 -3.49
CA ALA A 163 -7.09 5.69 -2.08
C ALA A 163 -6.03 6.53 -1.33
N GLY A 164 -4.97 7.00 -2.00
CA GLY A 164 -3.93 7.81 -1.39
C GLY A 164 -3.04 7.04 -0.42
N GLY A 165 -2.94 5.71 -0.61
CA GLY A 165 -2.01 4.85 0.09
C GLY A 165 -0.94 4.29 -0.84
N HIS A 166 -0.11 3.42 -0.26
CA HIS A 166 1.01 2.76 -0.93
C HIS A 166 0.85 1.25 -0.81
N SER A 167 1.29 0.51 -1.83
CA SER A 167 1.28 -0.96 -1.81
C SER A 167 2.69 -1.47 -1.58
N ASN A 168 2.86 -2.40 -0.65
CA ASN A 168 4.05 -3.25 -0.65
C ASN A 168 3.78 -4.49 -1.50
N PHE A 169 4.76 -4.86 -2.32
CA PHE A 169 4.76 -6.14 -3.00
C PHE A 169 5.55 -7.13 -2.15
N TYR A 170 4.85 -7.93 -1.37
CA TYR A 170 5.45 -9.00 -0.58
C TYR A 170 5.50 -10.29 -1.40
N ASP A 171 6.65 -10.57 -2.00
CA ASP A 171 6.89 -11.72 -2.86
C ASP A 171 6.90 -13.01 -2.03
N PHE A 172 5.78 -13.73 -2.05
CA PHE A 172 5.93 -15.17 -1.93
C PHE A 172 6.51 -15.62 -3.25
N ALA A 173 7.72 -16.17 -3.16
CA ALA A 173 8.34 -17.21 -3.97
C ALA A 173 7.42 -18.22 -4.73
N PHE A 174 6.12 -18.14 -4.54
CA PHE A 174 5.08 -19.04 -4.98
C PHE A 174 3.95 -18.18 -5.55
N TRP A 175 3.74 -18.16 -6.87
CA TRP A 175 2.46 -17.73 -7.44
C TRP A 175 1.59 -18.96 -7.68
N ARG A 176 0.42 -19.08 -7.05
CA ARG A 176 -0.48 -20.24 -7.16
C ARG A 176 -0.88 -20.53 -8.60
N GLY A 177 -1.02 -19.49 -9.44
CA GLY A 177 -1.28 -19.64 -10.87
C GLY A 177 -0.14 -20.32 -11.66
N THR A 178 1.03 -20.56 -11.04
CA THR A 178 2.09 -21.42 -11.63
C THR A 178 1.90 -22.92 -11.33
N GLY A 179 0.84 -23.29 -10.61
CA GLY A 179 0.55 -24.68 -10.23
C GLY A 179 1.33 -25.17 -9.00
N GLN A 180 2.12 -24.31 -8.35
CA GLN A 180 2.89 -24.63 -7.15
C GLN A 180 2.22 -24.11 -5.88
N THR A 181 2.52 -24.74 -4.75
CA THR A 181 2.06 -24.30 -3.42
C THR A 181 3.23 -24.22 -2.46
N ILE A 182 3.11 -23.41 -1.41
CA ILE A 182 4.16 -23.24 -0.40
C ILE A 182 4.62 -24.55 0.29
N ASN A 183 3.86 -25.65 0.13
CA ASN A 183 4.10 -26.94 0.77
C ASN A 183 4.64 -28.01 -0.19
N ASP A 184 4.93 -27.69 -1.46
CA ASP A 184 5.36 -28.68 -2.45
C ASP A 184 6.85 -29.07 -2.36
N GLY A 185 7.62 -28.38 -1.50
CA GLY A 185 9.04 -28.66 -1.28
C GLY A 185 9.95 -28.30 -2.45
N LEU A 186 9.45 -27.57 -3.45
CA LEU A 186 10.21 -27.16 -4.62
C LEU A 186 10.81 -25.75 -4.42
N PRO A 187 11.93 -25.43 -5.12
CA PRO A 187 12.44 -24.08 -5.14
C PRO A 187 11.39 -23.08 -5.65
N SER A 188 11.41 -21.92 -5.03
CA SER A 188 10.70 -20.72 -5.47
C SER A 188 10.80 -20.50 -6.98
N ARG A 189 9.70 -20.06 -7.61
CA ARG A 189 9.72 -19.51 -8.96
C ARG A 189 9.32 -18.04 -8.89
N SER A 190 9.98 -17.22 -9.70
CA SER A 190 9.57 -15.83 -9.86
C SER A 190 8.10 -15.75 -10.29
N PRO A 191 7.33 -14.79 -9.77
CA PRO A 191 5.98 -14.56 -10.24
C PRO A 191 5.99 -14.26 -11.76
N PRO A 192 4.87 -14.49 -12.46
CA PRO A 192 4.73 -14.06 -13.85
C PRO A 192 5.18 -12.60 -14.02
N PRO A 193 6.04 -12.27 -15.02
CA PRO A 193 6.59 -10.92 -15.18
C PRO A 193 5.52 -9.81 -15.23
N GLN A 194 4.31 -10.14 -15.70
CA GLN A 194 3.16 -9.24 -15.76
C GLN A 194 2.82 -8.62 -14.40
N ILE A 195 3.03 -9.35 -13.31
CA ILE A 195 2.78 -8.87 -11.95
C ILE A 195 3.77 -7.76 -11.59
N LEU A 196 5.06 -7.98 -11.86
CA LEU A 196 6.13 -7.01 -11.60
C LEU A 196 6.01 -5.79 -12.55
N LEU A 197 5.64 -6.03 -13.80
CA LEU A 197 5.37 -4.97 -14.78
C LEU A 197 4.21 -4.07 -14.35
N GLY A 198 3.19 -4.59 -13.67
CA GLY A 198 2.10 -3.78 -13.13
C GLY A 198 2.59 -2.66 -12.21
N ALA A 199 3.50 -2.96 -11.29
CA ALA A 199 4.12 -1.96 -10.42
C ALA A 199 4.97 -0.96 -11.21
N ARG A 200 5.76 -1.47 -12.18
CA ARG A 200 6.58 -0.63 -13.05
C ARG A 200 5.74 0.36 -13.85
N HIS A 201 4.62 -0.09 -14.41
CA HIS A 201 3.71 0.75 -15.18
C HIS A 201 3.03 1.83 -14.33
N LEU A 202 2.74 1.58 -13.04
CA LEU A 202 2.27 2.65 -12.16
C LEU A 202 3.38 3.71 -11.96
N LEU A 203 4.63 3.30 -11.76
CA LEU A 203 5.75 4.24 -11.67
C LEU A 203 5.98 5.02 -12.98
N ASP A 204 5.86 4.36 -14.13
CA ASP A 204 5.99 5.00 -15.45
C ASP A 204 4.86 6.01 -15.67
N PHE A 205 3.62 5.74 -15.21
CA PHE A 205 2.53 6.71 -15.21
C PHE A 205 2.88 7.98 -14.43
N LEU A 206 3.37 7.82 -13.19
CA LEU A 206 3.75 8.95 -12.34
C LEU A 206 4.86 9.78 -13.00
N SER A 207 5.88 9.11 -13.52
CA SER A 207 7.06 9.76 -14.09
C SER A 207 6.76 10.43 -15.43
N ALA A 208 6.15 9.70 -16.37
CA ALA A 208 5.84 10.20 -17.71
C ALA A 208 4.66 11.20 -17.70
N GLY A 209 3.74 11.08 -16.75
CA GLY A 209 2.65 12.01 -16.53
C GLY A 209 3.03 13.23 -15.69
N LYS A 210 4.24 13.25 -15.10
CA LYS A 210 4.69 14.25 -14.12
C LYS A 210 3.65 14.46 -13.01
N VAL A 211 3.07 13.36 -12.52
CA VAL A 211 1.95 13.39 -11.58
C VAL A 211 2.49 13.71 -10.18
N GLU A 212 2.15 14.89 -9.67
CA GLU A 212 2.54 15.32 -8.32
C GLU A 212 1.58 14.75 -7.28
N PHE A 213 1.49 13.42 -7.20
CA PHE A 213 0.51 12.71 -6.37
C PHE A 213 0.58 13.09 -4.89
N TRP A 214 1.72 13.56 -4.40
CA TRP A 214 1.90 14.08 -3.04
C TRP A 214 1.09 15.35 -2.74
N LYS A 215 0.54 16.02 -3.76
CA LYS A 215 -0.39 17.17 -3.63
C LYS A 215 -1.86 16.75 -3.72
N MET A 216 -2.15 15.46 -3.91
CA MET A 216 -3.48 14.96 -4.22
C MET A 216 -4.07 14.17 -3.04
N THR A 217 -5.40 14.12 -2.96
CA THR A 217 -6.15 13.31 -1.99
C THR A 217 -7.29 12.55 -2.67
N PRO A 218 -7.82 11.48 -2.06
CA PRO A 218 -8.95 10.74 -2.63
C PRO A 218 -10.20 11.60 -2.75
N HIS A 219 -10.90 11.47 -3.87
CA HIS A 219 -12.04 12.27 -4.27
C HIS A 219 -13.01 11.48 -5.18
N ASP A 220 -13.32 10.23 -4.84
CA ASP A 220 -14.22 9.35 -5.64
C ASP A 220 -15.54 10.02 -6.04
N GLN A 221 -16.07 10.89 -5.18
CA GLN A 221 -17.29 11.65 -5.44
C GLN A 221 -17.22 12.59 -6.66
N LEU A 222 -16.03 12.89 -7.17
CA LEU A 222 -15.86 13.79 -8.32
C LEU A 222 -16.12 13.10 -9.65
N ALA A 223 -16.10 11.77 -9.70
CA ALA A 223 -16.22 11.03 -10.95
C ALA A 223 -17.26 9.92 -10.85
N SER A 224 -17.93 9.66 -11.97
CA SER A 224 -18.79 8.49 -12.15
C SER A 224 -18.45 7.81 -13.46
N VAL A 225 -18.66 6.49 -13.53
CA VAL A 225 -18.41 5.68 -14.71
C VAL A 225 -19.67 4.94 -15.11
N LYS A 226 -19.91 4.86 -16.42
CA LYS A 226 -20.94 4.01 -17.03
C LYS A 226 -20.30 3.16 -18.12
N ALA A 227 -20.32 1.85 -17.95
CA ALA A 227 -19.83 0.87 -18.92
C ALA A 227 -20.85 -0.26 -19.10
N LYS A 228 -20.60 -1.16 -20.05
CA LYS A 228 -21.38 -2.38 -20.21
C LYS A 228 -20.92 -3.41 -19.17
N GLY A 229 -21.68 -3.57 -18.10
CA GLY A 229 -21.37 -4.51 -17.02
C GLY A 229 -20.97 -3.80 -15.73
N GLU A 230 -20.41 -4.55 -14.79
CA GLU A 230 -19.91 -4.00 -13.53
C GLU A 230 -18.64 -3.17 -13.80
N SER A 231 -18.63 -1.94 -13.32
CA SER A 231 -17.48 -1.05 -13.39
C SER A 231 -17.42 -0.16 -12.16
N HIS A 232 -16.21 0.12 -11.71
CA HIS A 232 -15.93 0.96 -10.55
C HIS A 232 -14.95 2.06 -10.93
N ILE A 233 -15.04 3.21 -10.28
CA ILE A 233 -14.14 4.34 -10.49
C ILE A 233 -13.59 4.82 -9.15
N PHE A 234 -12.27 4.96 -9.08
CA PHE A 234 -11.56 5.48 -7.93
C PHE A 234 -10.80 6.74 -8.36
N THR A 235 -10.88 7.81 -7.58
CA THR A 235 -10.36 9.11 -7.98
C THR A 235 -9.40 9.65 -6.95
N LEU A 236 -8.18 9.97 -7.37
CA LEU A 236 -7.24 10.81 -6.63
C LEU A 236 -7.21 12.17 -7.31
N ALA A 237 -7.33 13.28 -6.57
CA ALA A 237 -7.35 14.60 -7.16
C ALA A 237 -6.66 15.66 -6.30
N GLN A 238 -6.10 16.66 -6.97
CA GLN A 238 -5.87 18.00 -6.46
C GLN A 238 -6.85 18.90 -7.24
N PRO A 239 -8.06 19.18 -6.71
CA PRO A 239 -9.08 19.92 -7.44
C PRO A 239 -8.54 21.24 -7.99
N ALA A 240 -8.97 21.58 -9.21
CA ALA A 240 -8.48 22.67 -10.05
C ALA A 240 -7.10 22.47 -10.71
N GLU A 241 -6.34 21.44 -10.35
CA GLU A 241 -5.00 21.20 -10.89
C GLU A 241 -4.87 19.86 -11.62
N GLN A 242 -5.25 18.74 -10.98
CA GLN A 242 -5.06 17.40 -11.56
C GLN A 242 -6.01 16.36 -10.94
N TYR A 243 -6.40 15.37 -11.74
CA TYR A 243 -7.34 14.31 -11.41
C TYR A 243 -6.86 13.00 -12.07
N VAL A 244 -6.68 11.97 -11.26
CA VAL A 244 -6.42 10.60 -11.71
C VAL A 244 -7.66 9.78 -11.41
N CYS A 245 -8.37 9.35 -12.44
CA CYS A 245 -9.52 8.45 -12.32
C CYS A 245 -9.11 7.07 -12.80
N TYR A 246 -9.03 6.09 -11.91
CA TYR A 246 -8.83 4.68 -12.24
C TYR A 246 -10.18 4.01 -12.43
N ILE A 247 -10.39 3.42 -13.61
CA ILE A 247 -11.60 2.67 -13.94
C ILE A 247 -11.26 1.19 -13.90
N LEU A 248 -11.98 0.45 -13.07
CA LEU A 248 -11.92 -1.00 -12.95
C LEU A 248 -13.13 -1.61 -13.66
N GLY A 249 -12.90 -2.57 -14.56
CA GLY A 249 -13.92 -3.25 -15.35
C GLY A 249 -13.56 -3.33 -16.84
N ASP A 250 -14.53 -3.57 -17.70
CA ASP A 250 -14.33 -3.64 -19.15
C ASP A 250 -14.98 -2.46 -19.89
N GLY A 251 -14.34 -2.05 -20.99
CA GLY A 251 -14.74 -0.90 -21.78
C GLY A 251 -15.33 -1.23 -23.15
N PRO A 252 -15.78 -0.21 -23.90
CA PRO A 252 -15.63 1.22 -23.60
C PRO A 252 -16.52 1.71 -22.45
N ALA A 253 -16.10 2.79 -21.80
CA ALA A 253 -16.78 3.41 -20.68
C ALA A 253 -16.95 4.92 -20.92
N THR A 254 -18.04 5.46 -20.40
CA THR A 254 -18.27 6.91 -20.30
C THR A 254 -17.94 7.35 -18.88
N VAL A 255 -17.00 8.27 -18.72
CA VAL A 255 -16.64 8.90 -17.45
C VAL A 255 -17.22 10.30 -17.41
N THR A 256 -17.95 10.63 -16.34
CA THR A 256 -18.35 12.01 -16.03
C THR A 256 -17.52 12.50 -14.86
N LEU A 257 -16.72 13.54 -15.06
CA LEU A 257 -15.84 14.13 -14.05
C LEU A 257 -16.25 15.59 -13.78
N HIS A 258 -16.44 15.94 -12.52
CA HIS A 258 -16.76 17.29 -12.09
C HIS A 258 -15.49 18.14 -11.96
N LEU A 259 -15.26 18.99 -12.96
CA LEU A 259 -14.09 19.88 -13.01
C LEU A 259 -14.36 21.20 -12.30
N ARG A 260 -13.31 21.73 -11.66
CA ARG A 260 -13.24 23.14 -11.26
C ARG A 260 -12.99 24.04 -12.47
N GLN A 261 -13.03 25.36 -12.28
CA GLN A 261 -12.77 26.31 -13.35
C GLN A 261 -11.33 26.15 -13.89
N GLY A 262 -11.19 26.11 -15.21
CA GLY A 262 -9.88 25.99 -15.86
C GLY A 262 -9.97 25.29 -17.22
N LEU A 263 -8.91 25.44 -18.02
CA LEU A 263 -8.69 24.61 -19.20
C LEU A 263 -7.89 23.38 -18.79
N PHE A 264 -8.33 22.20 -19.20
CA PHE A 264 -7.71 20.93 -18.82
C PHE A 264 -7.38 20.09 -20.04
N THR A 265 -6.23 19.42 -19.95
CA THR A 265 -5.80 18.36 -20.85
C THR A 265 -6.17 17.02 -20.24
N ALA A 266 -6.77 16.13 -21.04
CA ALA A 266 -7.12 14.77 -20.63
C ALA A 266 -6.40 13.73 -21.50
N ARG A 267 -5.87 12.69 -20.85
CA ARG A 267 -5.17 11.58 -21.49
C ARG A 267 -5.64 10.26 -20.91
N TRP A 268 -5.81 9.27 -21.77
CA TRP A 268 -6.04 7.90 -21.34
C TRP A 268 -4.70 7.19 -21.14
N TYR A 269 -4.61 6.35 -20.13
CA TYR A 269 -3.45 5.51 -19.84
C TYR A 269 -3.91 4.07 -19.66
N ASP A 270 -3.20 3.14 -20.28
CA ASP A 270 -3.43 1.70 -20.14
C ASP A 270 -2.47 1.12 -19.09
N PRO A 271 -2.97 0.78 -17.88
CA PRO A 271 -2.18 0.15 -16.82
C PRO A 271 -1.48 -1.14 -17.25
N LYS A 272 -2.09 -1.90 -18.17
CA LYS A 272 -1.59 -3.21 -18.60
C LYS A 272 -0.35 -3.07 -19.49
N SER A 273 -0.33 -2.10 -20.40
CA SER A 273 0.82 -1.87 -21.30
C SER A 273 1.79 -0.79 -20.83
N GLY A 274 1.42 0.01 -19.84
CA GLY A 274 2.26 1.08 -19.30
C GLY A 274 2.35 2.31 -20.20
N ARG A 275 1.32 2.57 -21.01
CA ARG A 275 1.35 3.60 -22.07
C ARG A 275 0.17 4.54 -21.99
N PHE A 276 0.46 5.82 -22.22
CA PHE A 276 -0.59 6.77 -22.58
C PHE A 276 -1.11 6.44 -23.99
N LEU A 277 -2.43 6.46 -24.13
CA LEU A 277 -3.16 6.15 -25.36
C LEU A 277 -3.56 7.44 -26.09
N ALA A 278 -3.71 7.33 -27.42
CA ALA A 278 -4.25 8.35 -28.32
C ALA A 278 -3.66 9.77 -28.14
N GLN A 279 -4.23 10.75 -28.84
CA GLN A 279 -3.92 12.16 -28.65
C GLN A 279 -4.71 12.71 -27.44
N PRO A 280 -4.14 13.65 -26.67
CA PRO A 280 -4.85 14.30 -25.58
C PRO A 280 -6.10 15.03 -26.10
N SER A 281 -7.14 15.10 -25.27
CA SER A 281 -8.29 15.99 -25.50
C SER A 281 -8.23 17.20 -24.57
N GLN A 282 -8.83 18.30 -25.00
CA GLN A 282 -9.03 19.49 -24.17
C GLN A 282 -10.47 19.54 -23.67
N THR A 283 -10.66 20.05 -22.46
CA THR A 283 -11.99 20.37 -21.94
C THR A 283 -11.93 21.59 -21.03
N GLN A 284 -13.04 22.30 -20.94
CA GLN A 284 -13.18 23.51 -20.13
C GLN A 284 -14.06 23.19 -18.92
N GLY A 285 -13.57 23.52 -17.73
CA GLY A 285 -14.39 23.61 -16.53
C GLY A 285 -14.82 25.06 -16.25
N PRO A 286 -15.77 25.29 -15.33
CA PRO A 286 -16.27 24.34 -14.35
C PRO A 286 -17.46 23.51 -14.83
N GLY A 287 -17.73 22.39 -14.15
CA GLY A 287 -18.92 21.58 -14.36
C GLY A 287 -18.62 20.13 -14.75
N PRO A 288 -19.67 19.35 -15.08
CA PRO A 288 -19.50 17.97 -15.52
C PRO A 288 -18.87 17.93 -16.93
N ALA A 289 -17.71 17.31 -17.04
CA ALA A 289 -17.07 16.99 -18.32
C ALA A 289 -17.21 15.48 -18.59
N VAL A 290 -17.56 15.13 -19.83
CA VAL A 290 -17.78 13.75 -20.25
C VAL A 290 -16.62 13.28 -21.12
N PHE A 291 -16.06 12.13 -20.78
CA PHE A 291 -14.96 11.50 -21.50
C PHE A 291 -15.37 10.10 -21.93
N GLN A 292 -15.11 9.78 -23.20
CA GLN A 292 -15.29 8.43 -23.74
C GLN A 292 -13.94 7.72 -23.76
N SER A 293 -13.88 6.54 -23.15
CA SER A 293 -12.68 5.72 -23.20
C SER A 293 -12.55 5.03 -24.56
N PRO A 294 -11.33 4.71 -25.01
CA PRO A 294 -11.17 3.66 -26.00
C PRO A 294 -11.67 2.31 -25.45
N PRO A 295 -11.82 1.27 -26.29
CA PRO A 295 -12.01 -0.09 -25.80
C PRO A 295 -10.83 -0.52 -24.90
N PHE A 296 -11.13 -1.15 -23.78
CA PHE A 296 -10.13 -1.68 -22.84
C PHE A 296 -10.70 -2.92 -22.14
N ALA A 297 -9.82 -3.70 -21.53
CA ALA A 297 -10.19 -4.85 -20.72
C ALA A 297 -9.53 -4.75 -19.33
N HIS A 298 -10.26 -5.13 -18.30
CA HIS A 298 -9.88 -5.11 -16.88
C HIS A 298 -9.70 -3.73 -16.24
N ASP A 299 -8.97 -2.81 -16.86
CA ASP A 299 -8.73 -1.48 -16.31
C ASP A 299 -8.23 -0.44 -17.32
N ILE A 300 -8.52 0.83 -17.02
CA ILE A 300 -7.96 2.00 -17.72
C ILE A 300 -7.89 3.20 -16.77
N VAL A 301 -7.01 4.16 -17.05
CA VAL A 301 -6.88 5.40 -16.27
C VAL A 301 -7.18 6.61 -17.15
N LEU A 302 -8.05 7.50 -16.67
CA LEU A 302 -8.19 8.85 -17.18
C LEU A 302 -7.35 9.79 -16.31
N TYR A 303 -6.35 10.42 -16.90
CA TYR A 303 -5.59 11.49 -16.26
C TYR A 303 -5.96 12.83 -16.86
N VAL A 304 -6.50 13.73 -16.02
CA VAL A 304 -6.88 15.08 -16.40
C VAL A 304 -6.04 16.06 -15.60
N PHE A 305 -5.37 17.00 -16.26
CA PHE A 305 -4.51 17.98 -15.61
C PHE A 305 -4.69 19.34 -16.26
N ARG A 306 -4.46 20.40 -15.49
CA ARG A 306 -4.59 21.78 -15.95
C ARG A 306 -3.64 22.02 -17.12
N SER A 307 -4.16 22.56 -18.21
CA SER A 307 -3.33 22.92 -19.36
C SER A 307 -2.43 24.09 -18.98
N GLU A 308 -1.17 24.05 -19.44
CA GLU A 308 -0.30 25.23 -19.36
C GLU A 308 -0.93 26.37 -20.18
N PRO A 309 -0.81 27.64 -19.73
CA PRO A 309 -1.30 28.80 -20.45
C PRO A 309 -0.70 28.96 -21.85
#